data_AF-A0A1C0TWT5-F1
#
_entry.id   AF-A0A1C0TWT5-F1
#
_cell.length_a   1.000
_cell.length_b   1.000
_cell.length_c   1.000
_cell.angle_alpha   90.00
_cell.angle_beta   90.00
_cell.angle_gamma   90.00
#
_symmetry.space_group_name_H-M   'P 1'
#
loop_
_entity.id
_entity.type
_entity.pdbx_description
1 polymer ?
#
loop_
_entity_poly.entity_id
_entity_poly.type
_entity_poly.pdbx_seq_one_letter_code
_entity_poly.pdbx_strand_id
1 'polypeptide(L)'
;MNNEQKALLKTLQRALLRIRLMSYEGQESGLSCEQSEMIADLADALHNIPEALLNENCDINFHTNIMLGGFDEKYKDRSSIQLLELYQHILENEI
;
A
#
# COMPACT_ATOMS: atom_id res chain seq x y z
N MET A 1 -6.99 -17.41 -6.68
CA MET A 1 -6.26 -16.14 -6.61
C MET A 1 -5.29 -16.05 -7.76
N ASN A 2 -5.51 -15.11 -8.68
CA ASN A 2 -4.63 -14.88 -9.84
C ASN A 2 -3.32 -14.19 -9.42
N ASN A 3 -2.39 -13.98 -10.35
CA ASN A 3 -1.09 -13.37 -10.05
C ASN A 3 -1.22 -11.91 -9.56
N GLU A 4 -2.16 -11.15 -10.10
CA GLU A 4 -2.42 -9.76 -9.69
C GLU A 4 -2.91 -9.70 -8.24
N GLN A 5 -3.85 -10.57 -7.86
CA GLN A 5 -4.35 -10.67 -6.49
C GLN A 5 -3.26 -11.15 -5.52
N LYS A 6 -2.39 -12.08 -5.94
CA LYS A 6 -1.20 -12.47 -5.16
C LYS A 6 -0.26 -11.27 -4.95
N ALA A 7 -0.03 -10.46 -5.98
CA ALA A 7 0.80 -9.26 -5.89
C ALA A 7 0.16 -8.21 -4.97
N LEU A 8 -1.15 -7.97 -5.07
CA LEU A 8 -1.90 -7.08 -4.17
C LEU A 8 -1.80 -7.55 -2.72
N LEU A 9 -1.97 -8.84 -2.45
CA LEU A 9 -1.85 -9.39 -1.10
C LEU A 9 -0.45 -9.18 -0.52
N LYS A 10 0.61 -9.45 -1.28
CA LYS A 10 1.99 -9.22 -0.85
C LYS A 10 2.29 -7.72 -0.64
N THR A 11 1.74 -6.86 -1.48
CA THR A 11 1.86 -5.39 -1.35
C THR A 11 1.20 -4.92 -0.06
N LEU A 12 -0.04 -5.38 0.20
CA LEU A 12 -0.75 -5.13 1.45
C LEU A 12 0.07 -5.55 2.67
N GLN A 13 0.66 -6.75 2.66
CA GLN A 13 1.49 -7.24 3.77
C GLN A 13 2.70 -6.33 4.05
N ARG A 14 3.41 -5.90 3.00
CA ARG A 14 4.58 -5.01 3.14
C ARG A 14 4.19 -3.62 3.61
N ALA A 15 3.08 -3.08 3.11
CA ALA A 15 2.59 -1.76 3.51
C ALA A 15 2.08 -1.78 4.96
N LEU A 16 1.37 -2.83 5.38
CA LEU A 16 0.96 -3.02 6.79
C LEU A 16 2.18 -3.11 7.73
N LEU A 17 3.26 -3.77 7.29
CA LEU A 17 4.50 -3.80 8.06
C LEU A 17 5.09 -2.39 8.20
N ARG A 18 5.03 -1.56 7.15
CA ARG A 18 5.47 -0.16 7.24
C ARG A 18 4.66 0.63 8.26
N ILE A 19 3.33 0.56 8.18
CA ILE A 19 2.44 1.23 9.14
C ILE A 19 2.82 0.81 10.56
N ARG A 20 3.00 -0.49 10.80
CA ARG A 20 3.40 -1.01 12.11
C ARG A 20 4.73 -0.42 12.59
N LEU A 21 5.74 -0.34 11.73
CA LEU A 21 7.04 0.23 12.08
C LEU A 21 6.95 1.72 12.41
N MET A 22 6.24 2.51 11.59
CA MET A 22 6.02 3.94 11.86
C MET A 22 5.26 4.16 13.17
N SER A 23 4.19 3.40 13.41
CA SER A 23 3.43 3.48 14.66
C SER A 23 4.25 3.07 15.88
N TYR A 24 5.16 2.09 15.74
CA TYR A 24 6.07 1.69 16.81
C TYR A 24 7.09 2.79 17.12
N GLU A 25 7.69 3.41 16.11
CA GLU A 25 8.59 4.57 16.28
C GLU A 25 7.88 5.73 17.00
N GLY A 26 6.60 5.95 16.69
CA GLY A 26 5.77 6.97 17.35
C GLY A 26 5.32 6.61 18.78
N GLN A 27 5.57 5.39 19.28
CA GLN A 27 5.06 4.97 20.59
C GLN A 27 5.64 5.78 21.75
N GLU A 28 6.93 6.13 21.69
CA GLU A 28 7.62 6.81 22.79
C GLU A 28 7.46 8.35 22.76
N SER A 29 7.33 8.93 21.56
CA SER A 29 7.38 10.39 21.36
C SER A 29 6.14 10.97 20.64
N GLY A 30 5.17 10.12 20.31
CA GLY A 30 4.05 10.47 19.43
C GLY A 30 4.44 10.44 17.95
N LEU A 31 3.43 10.46 17.09
CA LEU A 31 3.61 10.64 15.65
C LEU A 31 3.59 12.14 15.32
N SER A 32 4.49 12.58 14.45
CA SER A 32 4.35 13.89 13.81
C SER A 32 3.07 13.96 12.97
N CYS A 33 2.62 15.18 12.63
CA CYS A 33 1.49 15.37 11.73
C CYS A 33 1.72 14.68 10.38
N GLU A 34 2.94 14.78 9.82
CA GLU A 34 3.30 14.16 8.54
C GLU A 34 3.26 12.63 8.61
N GLN A 35 3.78 12.02 9.68
CA GLN A 35 3.70 10.56 9.86
C GLN A 35 2.25 10.10 10.03
N SER A 36 1.43 10.86 10.74
CA SER A 36 0.02 10.55 10.96
C SER A 36 -0.78 10.62 9.67
N GLU A 37 -0.54 11.68 8.86
CA GLU A 37 -1.13 11.83 7.52
C GLU A 37 -0.72 10.68 6.61
N MET A 38 0.58 10.34 6.57
CA MET A 38 1.07 9.24 5.73
C MET A 38 0.49 7.89 6.14
N ILE A 39 0.32 7.60 7.43
CA ILE A 39 -0.35 6.38 7.89
C ILE A 39 -1.81 6.35 7.45
N ALA A 40 -2.52 7.48 7.55
CA ALA A 40 -3.91 7.58 7.11
C ALA A 40 -4.04 7.35 5.60
N ASP A 41 -3.17 7.96 4.79
CA ASP A 41 -3.17 7.76 3.34
C ASP A 41 -2.75 6.35 2.93
N LEU A 42 -1.80 5.73 3.65
CA LEU A 42 -1.48 4.31 3.46
C LEU A 42 -2.71 3.44 3.75
N ALA A 43 -3.42 3.70 4.84
CA ALA A 43 -4.64 2.96 5.15
C ALA A 43 -5.71 3.16 4.08
N ASP A 44 -5.88 4.39 3.58
CA ASP A 44 -6.81 4.70 2.49
C ASP A 44 -6.44 3.98 1.18
N ALA A 45 -5.17 3.98 0.79
CA ALA A 45 -4.71 3.27 -0.41
C ALA A 45 -4.96 1.74 -0.34
N LEU A 46 -4.98 1.17 0.87
CA LEU A 46 -4.98 -0.28 1.09
C LEU A 46 -6.35 -0.87 1.48
N HIS A 47 -7.26 -0.09 2.05
CA HIS A 47 -8.45 -0.62 2.74
C HIS A 47 -9.39 -1.46 1.85
N ASN A 48 -9.39 -1.21 0.54
CA ASN A 48 -10.22 -1.93 -0.43
C ASN A 48 -9.53 -3.17 -1.02
N ILE A 49 -8.25 -3.42 -0.73
CA ILE A 49 -7.54 -4.60 -1.23
C ILE A 49 -8.21 -5.92 -0.79
N PRO A 50 -8.66 -6.10 0.47
CA PRO A 50 -9.34 -7.34 0.86
C PRO A 50 -10.57 -7.67 0.00
N GLU A 51 -11.34 -6.66 -0.43
CA GLU A 51 -12.47 -6.85 -1.36
C GLU A 51 -11.98 -7.35 -2.73
N ALA A 52 -10.90 -6.76 -3.25
CA ALA A 52 -10.27 -7.16 -4.51
C ALA A 52 -9.82 -8.64 -4.53
N LEU A 53 -9.48 -9.20 -3.37
CA LEU A 53 -9.05 -10.59 -3.24
C LEU A 53 -10.22 -11.59 -3.24
N LEU A 54 -11.43 -11.12 -2.91
CA LEU A 54 -12.63 -11.95 -2.79
C LEU A 54 -13.53 -11.88 -4.04
N ASN A 55 -13.41 -10.81 -4.83
CA ASN A 55 -14.23 -10.59 -6.01
C ASN A 55 -13.44 -10.84 -7.31
N GLU A 56 -13.89 -11.80 -8.13
CA GLU A 56 -13.28 -12.12 -9.42
C GLU A 56 -13.50 -11.03 -10.50
N ASN A 57 -14.54 -10.20 -10.33
CA ASN A 57 -14.85 -9.07 -11.23
C ASN A 57 -14.30 -7.74 -10.70
N CYS A 58 -13.31 -7.80 -9.81
CA CYS A 58 -12.64 -6.64 -9.26
C CYS A 58 -11.96 -5.80 -10.36
N ASP A 59 -12.11 -4.48 -10.28
CA ASP A 59 -11.35 -3.54 -11.10
C ASP A 59 -9.93 -3.38 -10.52
N ILE A 60 -9.01 -4.23 -10.97
CA ILE A 60 -7.59 -4.18 -10.57
C ILE A 60 -6.96 -2.81 -10.85
N ASN A 61 -7.40 -2.10 -11.90
CA ASN A 61 -6.87 -0.80 -12.25
C ASN A 61 -7.23 0.27 -11.20
N PHE A 62 -8.43 0.18 -10.62
CA PHE A 62 -8.81 1.03 -9.48
C PHE A 62 -7.86 0.80 -8.29
N HIS A 63 -7.63 -0.45 -7.90
CA HIS A 63 -6.76 -0.74 -6.75
C HIS A 63 -5.31 -0.37 -7.02
N THR A 64 -4.80 -0.47 -8.24
CA THR A 64 -3.39 -0.25 -8.56
C THR A 64 -3.13 1.21 -8.97
N ASN A 65 -3.46 1.58 -10.20
CA ASN A 65 -3.10 2.87 -10.77
C ASN A 65 -3.80 4.05 -10.08
N ILE A 66 -5.01 3.85 -9.53
CA ILE A 66 -5.73 4.92 -8.82
C ILE A 66 -5.31 4.95 -7.34
N MET A 67 -5.52 3.87 -6.59
CA MET A 67 -5.26 3.90 -5.14
C MET A 67 -3.76 3.88 -4.80
N LEU A 68 -3.00 2.88 -5.25
CA LEU A 68 -1.56 2.83 -4.98
C LEU A 68 -0.80 3.92 -5.73
N GLY A 69 -1.15 4.16 -6.99
CA GLY A 69 -0.54 5.20 -7.82
C GLY A 69 -0.79 6.61 -7.28
N GLY A 70 -1.99 6.89 -6.76
CA GLY A 70 -2.31 8.16 -6.11
C GLY A 70 -1.49 8.41 -4.85
N PHE A 71 -1.25 7.36 -4.04
CA PHE A 71 -0.33 7.45 -2.90
C PHE A 71 1.10 7.78 -3.36
N ASP A 72 1.61 7.06 -4.36
CA ASP A 72 2.96 7.24 -4.89
C ASP A 72 3.16 8.65 -5.45
N GLU A 73 2.17 9.17 -6.17
CA GLU A 73 2.21 10.54 -6.70
C GLU A 73 2.27 11.59 -5.58
N LYS A 74 1.45 11.44 -4.52
CA LYS A 74 1.43 12.35 -3.37
C LYS A 74 2.76 12.37 -2.62
N TYR A 75 3.45 11.22 -2.55
CA TYR A 75 4.65 11.04 -1.71
C TYR A 75 5.95 10.80 -2.46
N LYS A 76 5.97 11.00 -3.78
CA LYS A 76 7.10 10.72 -4.68
C LYS A 76 8.46 11.20 -4.16
N ASP A 77 8.51 12.41 -3.61
CA ASP A 77 9.76 13.04 -3.14
C ASP A 77 9.94 12.96 -1.62
N ARG A 78 9.02 12.32 -0.90
CA ARG A 78 8.93 12.35 0.58
C ARG A 78 8.91 10.99 1.25
N SER A 79 8.64 9.92 0.50
CA SER A 79 8.55 8.56 1.01
C SER A 79 9.53 7.65 0.30
N SER A 80 10.21 6.80 1.07
CA SER A 80 11.01 5.69 0.54
C SER A 80 10.16 4.52 0.07
N ILE A 81 8.83 4.59 0.22
CA ILE A 81 7.88 3.57 -0.22
C ILE A 81 7.05 4.12 -1.36
N GLN A 82 7.05 3.34 -2.43
CA GLN A 82 6.24 3.48 -3.63
C GLN A 82 5.43 2.18 -3.76
N LEU A 83 4.14 2.23 -3.41
CA LEU A 83 3.22 1.10 -3.35
C LEU A 83 2.94 0.49 -4.73
N LEU A 84 2.75 1.31 -5.76
CA LEU A 84 2.49 0.83 -7.11
C LEU A 84 3.75 0.18 -7.69
N GLU A 85 4.90 0.81 -7.50
CA GLU A 85 6.20 0.26 -7.90
C GLU A 85 6.46 -1.08 -7.18
N LEU A 86 6.16 -1.14 -5.88
CA LEU A 86 6.26 -2.37 -5.09
C LEU A 86 5.36 -3.49 -5.63
N TYR A 87 4.11 -3.16 -5.97
CA TYR A 87 3.18 -4.10 -6.59
C TYR A 87 3.72 -4.63 -7.92
N GLN A 88 4.19 -3.74 -8.80
CA GLN A 88 4.75 -4.10 -10.11
C GLN A 88 5.98 -5.01 -9.95
N HIS A 89 6.89 -4.66 -9.04
CA HIS A 89 8.06 -5.48 -8.76
C HIS A 89 7.68 -6.90 -8.31
N ILE A 90 6.72 -7.01 -7.39
CA ILE A 90 6.24 -8.31 -6.91
C ILE A 90 5.62 -9.12 -8.05
N LEU A 91 4.79 -8.48 -8.88
CA LEU A 91 4.09 -9.13 -9.99
C LEU A 91 5.07 -9.68 -11.04
N GLU A 92 6.15 -8.95 -11.32
CA GLU A 92 7.13 -9.30 -12.34
C GLU A 92 8.20 -10.28 -11.85
N ASN A 93 8.57 -10.23 -10.57
CA ASN A 93 9.80 -10.88 -10.07
C ASN A 93 9.58 -11.91 -8.97
N GLU A 94 8.43 -11.93 -8.28
CA GLU A 94 8.24 -12.77 -7.09
C GLU A 94 7.05 -13.73 -7.15
N ILE A 95 6.38 -13.84 -8.30
CA ILE A 95 5.17 -14.66 -8.52
C ILE A 95 5.34 -15.55 -9.74
#